data_AF-E9SGM8-F1
#
_entry.id   AF-E9SGM8-F1
#
_cell.length_a   1.000
_cell.length_b   1.000
_cell.length_c   1.000
_cell.angle_alpha   90.00
_cell.angle_beta   90.00
_cell.angle_gamma   90.00
#
_symmetry.space_group_name_H-M   'P 1'
#
loop_
_entity.id
_entity.type
_entity.pdbx_description
1 polymer ?
#
loop_
_entity_poly.entity_id
_entity_poly.type
_entity_poly.pdbx_seq_one_letter_code
_entity_poly.pdbx_strand_id
1 'polypeptide(L)'
;MTTVHKKIIIKAKIIKGGITMNFKLTVKRKLSVTEFGEPEIVKAAGADGVFEAQALPFAKTACNGFIRSWAEGTGVTLATQKDWAKNMKTKALEKQVSVRDNGVMLTYVFVLENL
;
A
#
# COMPACT_ATOMS: atom_id res chain seq x y z
N MET A 1 3.14 48.12 33.13
CA MET A 1 4.15 47.16 32.64
C MET A 1 3.90 45.81 33.29
N THR A 2 3.34 44.84 32.57
CA THR A 2 3.61 43.40 32.75
C THR A 2 2.94 42.59 31.64
N THR A 3 3.72 42.28 30.62
CA THR A 3 3.37 41.40 29.50
C THR A 3 3.50 39.95 29.96
N VAL A 4 2.40 39.23 30.16
CA VAL A 4 2.46 37.78 30.43
C VAL A 4 2.18 37.02 29.14
N HIS A 5 3.19 36.25 28.74
CA HIS A 5 3.35 35.62 27.45
C HIS A 5 2.43 34.40 27.30
N LYS A 6 1.84 34.28 26.10
CA LYS A 6 1.07 33.12 25.61
C LYS A 6 1.90 31.84 25.75
N LYS A 7 1.39 30.84 26.47
CA LYS A 7 1.86 29.44 26.37
C LYS A 7 0.98 28.71 25.35
N ILE A 8 1.40 28.71 24.09
CA ILE A 8 0.87 27.78 23.09
C ILE A 8 1.50 26.43 23.40
N ILE A 9 0.71 25.50 23.92
CA ILE A 9 1.14 24.11 24.12
C ILE A 9 1.01 23.41 22.76
N ILE A 10 2.09 23.42 21.98
CA ILE A 10 2.21 22.54 20.81
C ILE A 10 2.48 21.14 21.36
N LYS A 11 1.48 20.26 21.34
CA LYS A 11 1.67 18.82 21.58
C LYS A 11 2.41 18.22 20.37
N ALA A 12 3.72 18.46 20.28
CA ALA A 12 4.59 17.71 19.41
C ALA A 12 4.72 16.29 19.98
N LYS A 13 4.10 15.31 19.33
CA LYS A 13 4.33 13.89 19.60
C LYS A 13 5.74 13.56 19.09
N ILE A 14 6.75 13.78 19.92
CA ILE A 14 8.12 13.34 19.65
C ILE A 14 8.12 11.82 19.84
N ILE A 15 7.97 11.09 18.73
CA ILE A 15 8.15 9.64 18.70
C ILE A 15 9.65 9.41 18.55
N LYS A 16 10.23 8.74 19.54
CA LYS A 16 11.65 8.39 19.60
C LYS A 16 11.91 7.27 18.57
N GLY A 17 12.22 7.63 17.32
CA GLY A 17 12.72 6.69 16.30
C GLY A 17 12.20 6.93 14.88
N GLY A 18 12.98 7.65 14.06
CA GLY A 18 12.80 7.77 12.60
C GLY A 18 11.56 8.56 12.14
N ILE A 19 11.68 9.28 11.03
CA ILE A 19 10.52 9.84 10.34
C ILE A 19 9.78 8.65 9.72
N THR A 20 8.55 8.37 10.16
CA THR A 20 7.67 7.40 9.50
C THR A 20 6.79 8.12 8.47
N MET A 21 6.53 7.44 7.36
CA MET A 21 5.68 7.91 6.26
C MET A 21 4.46 6.97 6.15
N ASN A 22 3.33 7.53 5.73
CA ASN A 22 2.10 6.77 5.51
C ASN A 22 2.02 6.31 4.06
N PHE A 23 1.67 5.04 3.88
CA PHE A 23 1.49 4.44 2.57
C PHE A 23 0.11 3.84 2.47
N LYS A 24 -0.50 3.93 1.29
CA LYS A 24 -1.76 3.27 0.97
C LYS A 24 -1.53 2.15 -0.04
N LEU A 25 -2.07 0.97 0.26
CA LEU A 25 -2.04 -0.19 -0.63
C LEU A 25 -3.45 -0.56 -1.08
N THR A 26 -3.67 -0.48 -2.39
CA THR A 26 -4.91 -0.93 -3.04
C THR A 26 -4.60 -2.02 -4.06
N VAL A 27 -5.63 -2.74 -4.49
CA VAL A 27 -5.52 -3.77 -5.52
C VAL A 27 -6.66 -3.61 -6.52
N LYS A 28 -6.39 -3.78 -7.80
CA LYS A 28 -7.41 -3.79 -8.85
C LYS A 28 -7.20 -4.99 -9.77
N ARG A 29 -8.29 -5.63 -10.18
CA ARG A 29 -8.23 -6.73 -11.15
C ARG A 29 -7.91 -6.17 -12.53
N LYS A 30 -6.96 -6.77 -13.24
CA LYS A 30 -6.70 -6.45 -14.65
C LYS A 30 -7.66 -7.27 -15.51
N LEU A 31 -8.52 -6.59 -16.27
CA LEU A 31 -9.51 -7.22 -17.15
C LEU A 31 -8.97 -7.35 -18.57
N SER A 32 -8.26 -6.32 -19.05
CA SER A 32 -7.57 -6.33 -20.34
C SER A 32 -6.27 -5.52 -20.26
N VAL A 33 -5.66 -5.21 -21.41
CA VAL A 33 -4.46 -4.34 -21.45
C VAL A 33 -4.80 -2.93 -20.97
N THR A 34 -6.02 -2.47 -21.23
CA THR A 34 -6.47 -1.10 -20.97
C THR A 34 -7.56 -1.00 -19.90
N GLU A 35 -8.22 -2.11 -19.57
CA GLU A 35 -9.34 -2.11 -18.62
C GLU A 35 -8.97 -2.78 -17.30
N PHE A 36 -9.41 -2.14 -16.22
CA PHE A 36 -9.20 -2.58 -14.85
C PHE A 36 -10.54 -2.55 -14.12
N GLY A 37 -10.76 -3.50 -13.22
CA GLY A 37 -11.88 -3.46 -12.28
C GLY A 37 -11.70 -2.37 -11.24
N GLU A 38 -12.73 -2.24 -10.39
CA GLU A 38 -12.73 -1.26 -9.31
C GLU A 38 -11.56 -1.50 -8.32
N PRO A 39 -10.93 -0.44 -7.82
CA PRO A 39 -9.88 -0.57 -6.80
C PRO A 39 -10.47 -1.02 -5.46
N GLU A 40 -9.85 -2.01 -4.86
CA GLU A 40 -10.18 -2.55 -3.55
C GLU A 40 -9.06 -2.26 -2.55
N ILE A 41 -9.43 -2.15 -1.27
CA ILE A 41 -8.49 -1.93 -0.18
C ILE A 41 -7.82 -3.24 0.22
N VAL A 42 -6.48 -3.25 0.32
CA VAL A 42 -5.75 -4.40 0.85
C VAL A 42 -5.80 -4.35 2.38
N LYS A 43 -6.84 -4.96 2.96
CA LYS A 43 -7.09 -4.94 4.42
C LYS A 43 -5.94 -5.46 5.28
N ALA A 44 -5.09 -6.33 4.72
CA ALA A 44 -3.89 -6.82 5.40
C ALA A 44 -2.87 -5.70 5.71
N ALA A 45 -2.91 -4.58 4.98
CA ALA A 45 -2.11 -3.40 5.28
C ALA A 45 -2.72 -2.54 6.41
N GLY A 46 -4.02 -2.66 6.67
CA GLY A 46 -4.77 -1.87 7.64
C GLY A 46 -6.24 -1.77 7.23
N ALA A 47 -7.11 -1.30 8.14
CA ALA A 47 -8.55 -1.23 7.86
C ALA A 47 -8.88 -0.44 6.59
N ASP A 48 -8.18 0.67 6.37
CA ASP A 48 -8.30 1.54 5.18
C ASP A 48 -7.19 1.29 4.15
N GLY A 49 -6.39 0.22 4.33
CA GLY A 49 -5.22 -0.11 3.51
C GLY A 49 -4.03 0.80 3.75
N VAL A 50 -4.06 1.58 4.84
CA VAL A 50 -3.00 2.52 5.21
C VAL A 50 -2.09 1.90 6.27
N PHE A 51 -0.78 2.02 6.06
CA PHE A 51 0.25 1.55 6.99
C PHE A 51 1.44 2.50 7.05
N GLU A 52 2.20 2.42 8.14
CA GLU A 52 3.41 3.22 8.34
C GLU A 52 4.67 2.46 7.94
N ALA A 53 5.61 3.16 7.29
CA ALA A 53 6.96 2.65 7.06
C ALA A 53 7.98 3.79 7.10
N GLN A 54 9.23 3.47 7.45
CA GLN A 54 10.31 4.47 7.54
C GLN A 54 10.73 5.06 6.19
N ALA A 55 10.60 4.29 5.11
CA ALA A 55 10.93 4.71 3.75
C ALA A 55 10.29 3.78 2.71
N LEU A 56 10.29 4.23 1.46
CA LEU A 56 9.74 3.50 0.31
C LEU A 56 10.28 2.05 0.16
N PRO A 57 11.58 1.75 0.33
CA PRO A 57 12.07 0.38 0.23
C PRO A 57 11.46 -0.56 1.28
N PHE A 58 11.29 -0.08 2.51
CA PHE A 58 10.67 -0.86 3.58
C PHE A 58 9.17 -1.07 3.32
N ALA A 59 8.49 -0.04 2.78
CA ALA A 59 7.09 -0.16 2.38
C ALA A 59 6.89 -1.24 1.30
N LYS A 60 7.75 -1.30 0.28
CA LYS A 60 7.72 -2.34 -0.76
C LYS A 60 7.88 -3.74 -0.17
N THR A 61 8.78 -3.91 0.80
CA THR A 61 9.00 -5.19 1.49
C THR A 61 7.77 -5.59 2.30
N ALA A 62 7.18 -4.67 3.09
CA ALA A 62 5.96 -4.93 3.84
C ALA A 62 4.79 -5.34 2.92
N CYS A 63 4.63 -4.65 1.78
CA CYS A 63 3.59 -4.96 0.81
C CYS A 63 3.68 -6.39 0.25
N ASN A 64 4.88 -6.96 0.10
CA ASN A 64 5.00 -8.37 -0.34
C ASN A 64 4.36 -9.33 0.68
N GLY A 65 4.44 -9.01 1.98
CA GLY A 65 3.73 -9.74 3.03
C GLY A 65 2.21 -9.54 2.93
N PHE A 66 1.75 -8.30 2.78
CA PHE A 66 0.32 -7.99 2.64
C PHE A 66 -0.32 -8.65 1.41
N ILE A 67 0.40 -8.73 0.29
CA ILE A 67 -0.06 -9.42 -0.94
C ILE A 67 -0.29 -10.92 -0.65
N ARG A 68 0.59 -11.55 0.14
CA ARG A 68 0.42 -12.96 0.53
C ARG A 68 -0.81 -13.14 1.41
N SER A 69 -0.95 -12.33 2.47
CA SER A 69 -2.11 -12.39 3.35
C SER A 69 -3.42 -12.08 2.62
N TRP A 70 -3.40 -11.17 1.64
CA TRP A 70 -4.55 -10.91 0.79
C TRP A 70 -4.94 -12.15 -0.02
N ALA A 71 -3.97 -12.80 -0.68
CA ALA A 71 -4.23 -13.98 -1.50
C ALA A 71 -4.82 -15.14 -0.67
N GLU A 72 -4.26 -15.37 0.52
CA GLU A 72 -4.77 -16.32 1.51
C GLU A 72 -6.22 -15.97 1.92
N GLY A 73 -6.48 -14.71 2.26
CA GLY A 73 -7.80 -14.23 2.67
C GLY A 73 -8.87 -14.32 1.57
N THR A 74 -8.47 -14.21 0.30
CA THR A 74 -9.39 -14.36 -0.85
C THR A 74 -9.51 -15.80 -1.36
N GLY A 75 -8.70 -16.74 -0.84
CA GLY A 75 -8.70 -18.14 -1.27
C GLY A 75 -8.05 -18.39 -2.65
N VAL A 76 -7.18 -17.48 -3.12
CA VAL A 76 -6.48 -17.63 -4.40
C VAL A 76 -5.03 -18.05 -4.19
N THR A 77 -4.46 -18.78 -5.16
CA THR A 77 -3.05 -19.19 -5.09
C THR A 77 -2.16 -18.21 -5.84
N LEU A 78 -1.16 -17.63 -5.16
CA LEU A 78 -0.14 -16.81 -5.83
C LEU A 78 0.64 -17.65 -6.86
N ALA A 79 0.72 -17.19 -8.10
CA ALA A 79 1.49 -17.85 -9.16
C ALA A 79 2.78 -17.09 -9.48
N THR A 80 2.68 -15.81 -9.85
CA THR A 80 3.84 -14.98 -10.20
C THR A 80 3.69 -13.57 -9.66
N GLN A 81 4.80 -12.92 -9.38
CA GLN A 81 4.85 -11.54 -8.91
C GLN A 81 5.95 -10.80 -9.66
N LYS A 82 5.60 -9.69 -10.32
CA LYS A 82 6.60 -8.80 -10.92
C LYS A 82 7.24 -7.88 -9.87
N ASP A 83 8.33 -7.24 -10.23
CA ASP A 83 8.90 -6.19 -9.40
C ASP A 83 8.01 -4.94 -9.35
N TRP A 84 8.18 -4.15 -8.29
CA TRP A 84 7.53 -2.85 -8.13
C TRP A 84 8.04 -1.86 -9.16
N ALA A 85 7.18 -1.42 -10.08
CA ALA A 85 7.48 -0.45 -11.11
C ALA A 85 6.73 0.86 -10.88
N LYS A 86 7.35 2.01 -11.18
CA LYS A 86 6.70 3.31 -11.04
C LYS A 86 5.82 3.58 -12.26
N ASN A 87 4.55 3.90 -12.04
CA ASN A 87 3.67 4.38 -13.09
C ASN A 87 4.05 5.84 -13.43
N MET A 88 4.41 6.10 -14.69
CA MET A 88 4.89 7.41 -15.11
C MET A 88 3.81 8.51 -15.08
N LYS A 89 2.53 8.12 -15.21
CA LYS A 89 1.39 9.04 -15.19
C LYS A 89 0.97 9.38 -13.76
N THR A 90 0.67 8.36 -12.95
CA THR A 90 0.14 8.55 -11.59
C THR A 90 1.23 8.72 -10.53
N LYS A 91 2.49 8.41 -10.87
CA LYS A 91 3.65 8.37 -9.95
C LYS A 91 3.57 7.31 -8.84
N ALA A 92 2.47 6.58 -8.73
CA ALA A 92 2.32 5.44 -7.83
C ALA A 92 3.25 4.28 -8.23
N LEU A 93 3.57 3.43 -7.27
CA LEU A 93 4.25 2.17 -7.53
C LEU A 93 3.21 1.08 -7.78
N GLU A 94 3.41 0.29 -8.83
CA GLU A 94 2.53 -0.79 -9.20
C GLU A 94 3.29 -2.11 -9.21
N LYS A 95 2.60 -3.18 -8.79
CA LYS A 95 3.09 -4.55 -8.86
C LYS A 95 2.03 -5.44 -9.46
N GLN A 96 2.38 -6.07 -10.58
CA GLN A 96 1.51 -7.06 -11.22
C GLN A 96 1.71 -8.41 -10.54
N VAL A 97 0.61 -9.00 -10.12
CA VAL A 97 0.55 -10.30 -9.44
C VAL A 97 -0.41 -11.19 -10.21
N SER A 98 0.07 -12.35 -10.65
CA SER A 98 -0.80 -13.37 -11.22
C SER A 98 -1.16 -14.38 -10.15
N VAL A 99 -2.44 -14.74 -10.09
CA VAL A 99 -2.99 -15.74 -9.16
C VAL A 99 -3.77 -16.80 -9.92
N ARG A 100 -3.92 -17.98 -9.32
CA ARG A 100 -4.83 -19.02 -9.77
C ARG A 100 -6.05 -19.01 -8.86
N ASP A 101 -7.21 -18.85 -9.48
CA ASP A 101 -8.52 -18.94 -8.85
C ASP A 101 -9.29 -20.07 -9.57
N ASN A 102 -9.51 -21.19 -8.87
CA ASN A 102 -10.19 -22.36 -9.42
C ASN A 102 -9.62 -22.84 -10.78
N GLY A 103 -8.30 -22.79 -10.93
CA GLY A 103 -7.61 -23.18 -12.18
C GLY A 103 -7.55 -22.09 -13.26
N VAL A 104 -8.28 -20.99 -13.10
CA VAL A 104 -8.22 -19.83 -13.98
C VAL A 104 -7.11 -18.89 -13.54
N MET A 105 -6.25 -18.50 -14.48
CA MET A 105 -5.19 -17.53 -14.20
C MET A 105 -5.74 -16.10 -14.30
N LEU A 106 -5.65 -15.35 -13.19
CA LEU A 106 -6.07 -13.96 -13.10
C LEU A 106 -4.86 -13.06 -12.82
N THR A 107 -4.93 -11.81 -13.26
CA THR A 107 -3.90 -10.81 -12.97
C THR A 107 -4.51 -9.67 -12.16
N TYR A 108 -3.82 -9.30 -11.09
CA TYR A 108 -4.13 -8.16 -10.23
C TYR A 108 -2.97 -7.17 -10.26
N VAL A 109 -3.30 -5.89 -10.10
CA VAL A 109 -2.32 -4.81 -9.97
C VAL A 109 -2.47 -4.22 -8.58
N PHE A 110 -1.43 -4.42 -7.77
CA PHE A 110 -1.30 -3.76 -6.49
C PHE A 110 -0.71 -2.37 -6.70
N VAL A 111 -1.32 -1.36 -6.09
CA VAL A 111 -0.92 0.03 -6.21
C VAL A 111 -0.53 0.54 -4.83
N LEU A 112 0.72 0.98 -4.71
CA LEU A 112 1.33 1.54 -3.52
C LEU A 112 1.51 3.05 -3.73
N GLU A 113 0.82 3.83 -2.90
CA GLU A 113 0.83 5.28 -2.91
C GLU A 113 1.45 5.81 -1.62
N ASN A 114 2.24 6.88 -1.73
CA ASN A 114 2.71 7.64 -0.58
C ASN A 114 1.70 8.75 -0.28
N LEU A 115 1.25 8.85 0.97
CA LEU A 115 0.26 9.84 1.42
C LEU A 115 0.91 11.14 1.87
#